data_AF-A0A0A2MX46-F1
#
_entry.id   AF-A0A0A2MX46-F1
#
_cell.length_a   1.000
_cell.length_b   1.000
_cell.length_c   1.000
_cell.angle_alpha   90.00
_cell.angle_beta   90.00
_cell.angle_gamma   90.00
#
_symmetry.space_group_name_H-M   'P 1'
#
loop_
_entity.id
_entity.type
_entity.pdbx_description
1 polymer ?
#
loop_
_entity_poly.entity_id
_entity_poly.type
_entity_poly.pdbx_seq_one_letter_code
_entity_poly.pdbx_strand_id
1 'polypeptide(L)'
;MKKLYFLLMAFCLFTSVNAQIINFPDANFKARLMLSGTGPIIAKNLSGVSFKIDANNNGEIEVSEAQQVSYLNLNCNCYPNQIINSISGISNFINLNTLQCANHN
;
A
#
# COMPACT_ATOMS: atom_id res chain seq x y z
N MET A 1 29.95 -22.41 -26.63
CA MET A 1 28.65 -22.34 -25.91
C MET A 1 28.72 -21.63 -24.55
N LYS A 2 29.89 -21.46 -23.92
CA LYS A 2 30.02 -20.76 -22.61
C LYS A 2 29.74 -19.24 -22.62
N LYS A 3 29.80 -18.59 -23.80
CA LYS A 3 29.62 -17.13 -23.94
C LYS A 3 28.17 -16.65 -23.77
N LEU A 4 27.17 -17.51 -24.02
CA LEU A 4 25.75 -17.17 -23.87
C LEU A 4 25.34 -17.08 -22.39
N TYR A 5 25.93 -17.93 -21.54
CA TYR A 5 25.67 -17.91 -20.09
C TYR A 5 26.12 -16.60 -19.43
N PHE A 6 27.21 -16.01 -19.92
CA PHE A 6 27.70 -14.73 -19.40
C PHE A 6 26.74 -13.58 -19.78
N LEU A 7 26.13 -13.64 -20.97
CA LEU A 7 25.14 -12.67 -21.42
C LEU A 7 23.82 -12.80 -20.65
N LEU A 8 23.40 -14.04 -20.37
CA LEU A 8 22.22 -14.33 -19.55
C LEU A 8 22.40 -13.83 -18.10
N MET A 9 23.59 -14.05 -17.53
CA MET A 9 23.93 -13.58 -16.19
C MET A 9 24.01 -12.05 -16.13
N ALA A 10 24.55 -11.39 -17.15
CA ALA A 10 24.56 -9.94 -17.24
C ALA A 10 23.14 -9.35 -17.32
N PHE A 11 22.21 -10.01 -18.01
CA PHE A 11 20.82 -9.54 -18.14
C PHE A 11 20.04 -9.59 -16.81
N CYS A 12 20.35 -10.54 -15.93
CA CYS A 12 19.72 -10.64 -14.61
C CYS A 12 20.16 -9.53 -13.63
N LEU A 13 21.36 -8.96 -13.81
CA LEU A 13 21.95 -7.98 -12.88
C LEU A 13 21.35 -6.57 -12.99
N PHE A 14 20.56 -6.28 -14.03
CA PHE A 14 19.97 -4.94 -14.25
C PHE A 14 18.46 -4.87 -13.95
N THR A 15 17.89 -5.92 -13.36
CA THR A 15 16.46 -5.91 -13.00
C THR A 15 16.27 -5.30 -11.61
N SER A 16 16.27 -3.96 -11.53
CA SER A 16 15.61 -3.30 -10.41
C SER A 16 14.11 -3.57 -10.56
N VAL A 17 13.58 -4.49 -9.76
CA VAL A 17 12.16 -4.78 -9.70
C VAL A 17 11.47 -3.55 -9.10
N ASN A 18 11.03 -2.63 -9.96
CA ASN A 18 10.08 -1.60 -9.55
C ASN A 18 8.77 -2.33 -9.25
N ALA A 19 8.33 -2.33 -8.00
CA ALA A 19 7.01 -2.85 -7.72
C ALA A 19 5.97 -1.93 -8.38
N GLN A 20 4.85 -2.52 -8.78
CA GLN A 20 3.79 -1.78 -9.47
C GLN A 20 3.17 -0.77 -8.49
N ILE A 21 3.24 0.51 -8.82
CA ILE A 21 2.62 1.59 -8.03
C ILE A 21 1.10 1.54 -8.25
N ILE A 22 0.33 1.62 -7.16
CA ILE A 22 -1.13 1.67 -7.21
C ILE A 22 -1.58 3.11 -7.46
N ASN A 23 -2.43 3.32 -8.46
CA ASN A 23 -3.09 4.61 -8.69
C ASN A 23 -4.31 4.77 -7.77
N PHE A 24 -4.31 5.82 -6.96
CA PHE A 24 -5.44 6.23 -6.11
C PHE A 24 -5.99 7.57 -6.62
N PRO A 25 -7.09 7.58 -7.39
CA PRO A 25 -7.68 8.81 -7.92
C PRO A 25 -8.14 9.79 -6.84
N ASP A 26 -8.54 9.28 -5.67
CA ASP A 26 -8.89 10.08 -4.51
C ASP A 26 -7.65 10.35 -3.64
N ALA A 27 -7.21 11.60 -3.64
CA ALA A 27 -6.04 12.03 -2.87
C ALA A 27 -6.23 11.89 -1.35
N ASN A 28 -7.45 12.02 -0.84
CA ASN A 28 -7.74 11.84 0.58
C ASN A 28 -7.65 10.37 0.98
N PHE A 29 -8.04 9.45 0.09
CA PHE A 29 -7.85 8.02 0.32
C PHE A 29 -6.37 7.66 0.42
N LYS A 30 -5.54 8.10 -0.55
CA LYS A 30 -4.09 7.88 -0.50
C LYS A 30 -3.49 8.49 0.77
N ALA A 31 -3.81 9.74 1.07
CA ALA A 31 -3.31 10.43 2.26
C ALA A 31 -3.69 9.68 3.55
N ARG A 32 -4.90 9.11 3.63
CA ARG A 32 -5.31 8.29 4.78
C ARG A 32 -4.43 7.05 4.95
N LEU A 33 -4.15 6.34 3.86
CA LEU A 33 -3.28 5.17 3.88
C LEU A 33 -1.85 5.53 4.28
N MET A 34 -1.34 6.69 3.83
CA MET A 34 0.00 7.20 4.17
C MET A 34 0.19 7.51 5.66
N LEU A 35 -0.89 7.82 6.40
CA LEU A 35 -0.83 8.08 7.84
C LEU A 35 -0.60 6.79 8.66
N SER A 36 -0.69 5.61 8.04
CA SER A 36 -0.40 4.34 8.71
C SER A 36 1.01 4.33 9.33
N GLY A 37 1.15 3.68 10.49
CA GLY A 37 2.41 3.60 11.22
C GLY A 37 2.72 4.79 12.13
N THR A 38 2.02 5.92 12.01
CA THR A 38 2.13 7.05 12.95
C THR A 38 0.76 7.39 13.53
N GLY A 39 0.62 7.30 14.86
CA GLY A 39 -0.61 7.66 15.56
C GLY A 39 -1.66 6.53 15.59
N PRO A 40 -2.92 6.78 15.20
CA PRO A 40 -4.02 5.83 15.37
C PRO A 40 -3.89 4.59 14.47
N ILE A 41 -4.61 3.54 14.85
CA ILE A 41 -4.60 2.27 14.12
C ILE A 41 -5.36 2.42 12.80
N ILE A 42 -4.61 2.70 11.73
CA ILE A 42 -5.11 2.80 10.35
C ILE A 42 -4.94 1.47 9.61
N ALA A 43 -3.78 0.84 9.74
CA ALA A 43 -3.46 -0.41 9.03
C ALA A 43 -2.80 -1.41 9.99
N LYS A 44 -3.16 -2.68 9.85
CA LYS A 44 -2.42 -3.79 10.47
C LYS A 44 -1.89 -4.74 9.41
N ASN A 45 -0.71 -5.28 9.68
CA ASN A 45 -0.10 -6.27 8.81
C ASN A 45 -0.79 -7.64 8.94
N LEU A 46 -0.30 -8.64 8.21
CA LEU A 46 -0.84 -10.00 8.25
C LEU A 46 -0.78 -10.66 9.64
N SER A 47 0.09 -10.18 10.53
CA SER A 47 0.20 -10.64 11.92
C SER A 47 -0.68 -9.84 12.89
N GLY A 48 -1.53 -8.92 12.40
CA GLY A 48 -2.41 -8.09 13.22
C GLY A 48 -1.69 -6.95 13.97
N VAL A 49 -0.44 -6.65 13.63
CA VAL A 49 0.35 -5.57 14.22
C VAL A 49 0.21 -4.31 13.40
N SER A 50 0.00 -3.16 14.07
CA SER A 50 -0.06 -1.86 13.41
C SER A 50 1.28 -1.53 12.73
N PHE A 51 1.25 -1.06 11.49
CA PHE A 51 2.46 -0.78 10.72
C PHE A 51 2.24 0.32 9.68
N LYS A 52 3.36 0.83 9.13
CA LYS A 52 3.36 1.76 7.99
C LYS A 52 3.24 0.97 6.69
N ILE A 53 2.27 1.31 5.84
CA ILE A 53 2.04 0.64 4.55
C ILE A 53 3.17 0.94 3.56
N ASP A 54 3.51 2.22 3.38
CA ASP A 54 4.67 2.69 2.59
C ASP A 54 5.95 2.27 3.32
N ALA A 55 6.40 1.04 3.08
CA ALA A 55 7.47 0.38 3.78
C ALA A 55 8.84 0.86 3.29
N ASN A 56 8.93 1.25 2.01
CA ASN A 56 10.17 1.72 1.41
C ASN A 56 10.37 3.25 1.50
N ASN A 57 9.39 4.00 2.01
CA ASN A 57 9.41 5.45 2.22
C ASN A 57 9.57 6.27 0.93
N ASN A 58 9.06 5.77 -0.19
CA ASN A 58 9.12 6.48 -1.47
C ASN A 58 7.91 7.42 -1.71
N GLY A 59 6.94 7.44 -0.80
CA GLY A 59 5.74 8.29 -0.91
C GLY A 59 4.65 7.73 -1.83
N GLU A 60 4.83 6.50 -2.32
CA GLU A 60 3.85 5.75 -3.09
C GLU A 60 3.38 4.52 -2.30
N ILE A 61 2.29 3.86 -2.77
CA ILE A 61 1.95 2.52 -2.29
C ILE A 61 2.07 1.58 -3.47
N GLU A 62 2.85 0.54 -3.27
CA GLU A 62 3.10 -0.50 -4.24
C GLU A 62 2.17 -1.70 -4.01
N VAL A 63 1.90 -2.47 -5.07
CA VAL A 63 1.07 -3.70 -4.98
C VAL A 63 1.61 -4.66 -3.93
N SER A 64 2.93 -4.82 -3.83
CA SER A 64 3.57 -5.67 -2.81
C SER A 64 3.34 -5.17 -1.38
N GLU A 65 3.23 -3.86 -1.17
CA GLU A 65 2.98 -3.25 0.13
C GLU A 65 1.51 -3.41 0.54
N ALA A 66 0.59 -3.16 -0.40
CA ALA A 66 -0.85 -3.38 -0.19
C ALA A 66 -1.17 -4.84 0.16
N GLN A 67 -0.42 -5.79 -0.41
CA GLN A 67 -0.53 -7.22 -0.09
C GLN A 67 -0.15 -7.56 1.36
N GLN A 68 0.60 -6.72 2.07
CA GLN A 68 0.95 -6.97 3.47
C GLN A 68 -0.12 -6.52 4.47
N VAL A 69 -1.22 -5.93 4.00
CA VAL A 69 -2.27 -5.35 4.84
C VAL A 69 -3.41 -6.33 5.05
N SER A 70 -3.78 -6.59 6.31
CA SER A 70 -4.93 -7.45 6.67
C SER A 70 -6.12 -6.69 7.22
N TYR A 71 -5.92 -5.46 7.66
CA TYR A 71 -6.94 -4.61 8.26
C TYR A 71 -6.71 -3.17 7.85
N LEU A 72 -7.79 -2.48 7.47
CA LEU A 72 -7.83 -1.04 7.20
C LEU A 72 -8.95 -0.36 7.97
N ASN A 73 -8.64 0.80 8.53
CA ASN A 73 -9.58 1.69 9.19
C ASN A 73 -9.58 3.08 8.56
N LEU A 74 -10.64 3.36 7.82
CA LEU A 74 -10.90 4.64 7.17
C LEU A 74 -11.72 5.59 8.04
N ASN A 75 -12.16 5.17 9.22
CA ASN A 75 -13.02 5.95 10.14
C ASN A 75 -12.23 6.85 11.10
N CYS A 76 -10.92 6.94 10.92
CA CYS A 76 -10.08 7.74 11.79
C CYS A 76 -10.42 9.24 11.71
N ASN A 77 -10.70 9.87 12.85
CA ASN A 77 -10.88 11.33 12.95
C ASN A 77 -9.55 12.08 13.14
N CYS A 78 -8.42 11.45 12.81
CA CYS A 78 -7.08 11.99 12.98
C CYS A 78 -6.69 13.08 11.98
N TYR A 79 -7.48 13.27 10.93
CA TYR A 79 -7.27 14.33 9.97
C TYR A 79 -8.60 15.04 9.70
N PRO A 80 -8.76 16.30 10.15
CA PRO A 80 -9.99 17.04 9.92
C PRO A 80 -10.19 17.26 8.41
N ASN A 81 -11.45 17.21 7.97
CA ASN A 81 -11.88 17.52 6.60
C ASN A 81 -11.38 16.58 5.49
N GLN A 82 -10.89 15.37 5.81
CA GLN A 82 -10.64 14.34 4.79
C GLN A 82 -11.93 13.59 4.46
N ILE A 83 -12.64 14.06 3.43
CA ILE A 83 -13.75 13.32 2.84
C ILE A 83 -13.18 12.38 1.78
N ILE A 84 -13.40 11.08 1.96
CA ILE A 84 -13.04 10.06 0.97
C ILE A 84 -14.28 9.82 0.10
N ASN A 85 -14.21 10.24 -1.16
CA ASN A 85 -15.29 10.07 -2.14
C ASN A 85 -15.14 8.77 -2.94
N SER A 86 -13.93 8.23 -3.03
CA SER A 86 -13.66 6.96 -3.71
C SER A 86 -12.56 6.17 -3.02
N ILE A 87 -12.77 4.86 -2.89
CA ILE A 87 -11.77 3.90 -2.44
C ILE A 87 -11.15 3.11 -3.62
N SER A 88 -11.23 3.66 -4.84
CA SER A 88 -10.59 3.05 -6.01
C SER A 88 -9.10 2.79 -5.74
N GLY A 89 -8.64 1.59 -6.08
CA GLY A 89 -7.31 1.07 -5.71
C GLY A 89 -7.34 0.07 -4.54
N ILE A 90 -8.44 0.00 -3.77
CA ILE A 90 -8.61 -0.96 -2.66
C ILE A 90 -8.54 -2.43 -3.11
N SER A 91 -8.86 -2.73 -4.36
CA SER A 91 -8.80 -4.09 -4.92
C SER A 91 -7.39 -4.69 -4.93
N ASN A 92 -6.34 -3.87 -4.80
CA ASN A 92 -4.95 -4.34 -4.69
C ASN A 92 -4.60 -4.89 -3.29
N PHE A 93 -5.44 -4.61 -2.28
CA PHE A 93 -5.27 -5.09 -0.91
C PHE A 93 -5.86 -6.51 -0.77
N ILE A 94 -5.30 -7.47 -1.52
CA ILE A 94 -5.90 -8.82 -1.69
C ILE A 94 -6.01 -9.63 -0.40
N ASN A 95 -5.19 -9.33 0.62
CA ASN A 95 -5.18 -10.01 1.91
C ASN A 95 -6.00 -9.26 2.98
N LEU A 96 -6.76 -8.22 2.57
CA LEU A 96 -7.58 -7.43 3.46
C LEU A 96 -8.77 -8.25 3.97
N ASN A 97 -8.75 -8.55 5.26
CA ASN A 97 -9.82 -9.29 5.94
C ASN A 97 -10.84 -8.36 6.59
N THR A 98 -10.46 -7.13 6.90
CA THR A 98 -11.33 -6.19 7.60
C THR A 98 -11.15 -4.78 7.02
N LEU A 99 -12.26 -4.19 6.58
CA LEU A 99 -12.35 -2.81 6.15
C LEU A 99 -13.37 -2.08 7.02
N GLN A 100 -12.91 -1.13 7.82
CA GLN A 100 -13.79 -0.22 8.55
C GLN A 100 -13.95 1.07 7.74
N CYS A 101 -15.15 1.23 7.19
CA CYS A 101 -15.57 2.39 6.40
C CYS A 101 -17.02 2.68 6.78
N ALA A 102 -17.22 3.39 7.88
CA ALA A 102 -18.53 3.83 8.36
C ALA A 102 -18.77 5.24 7.83
N ASN A 103 -19.90 5.36 7.14
CA ASN A 103 -20.43 6.50 6.39
C ASN A 103 -20.04 7.90 6.89
N HIS A 104 -19.55 8.70 5.95
CA HIS A 104 -19.91 10.11 5.88
C HIS A 104 -21.31 10.14 5.24
N ASN A 105 -22.35 10.38 6.05
CA ASN A 105 -23.70 10.71 5.53
C ASN A 105 -23.70 12.11 4.92
#